data_AF-A0A923LP22-F1
#
_entry.id   AF-A0A923LP22-F1
#
_cell.length_a   1.000
_cell.length_b   1.000
_cell.length_c   1.000
_cell.angle_alpha   90.00
_cell.angle_beta   90.00
_cell.angle_gamma   90.00
#
_symmetry.space_group_name_H-M   'P 1'
#
loop_
_entity.id
_entity.type
_entity.pdbx_description
1 polymer ?
#
loop_
_entity_poly.entity_id
_entity_poly.type
_entity_poly.pdbx_seq_one_letter_code
_entity_poly.pdbx_strand_id
1 'polypeptide(L)'
;MVLCRNCNTPITKNAKICPSCGAKNKKPFFKRWWFVLLVVILVLGGIGSINRNKKEKFDWNEVELCDRLPKPKSNVGRIWSNEPDRLSIEVEKTSKSEYKNYVKESQAMGYTIESEESGDSYKAFDEEGYGLSVSYFNESMDIELEAPTEMGTLNWPKSEIAGLLPLPKSTVGKVSTDTENGCYIYVGETSIDDFNAYADECANNGFSVDYERGDKFYNAKDEAGNKLSLSYQGNNVMVIQIRKPDETEADAPATEQESEPSSATEQQTESAEKSSDSAELIDGMRPEFKKAMDSYEEFMNEYCEFMEKYAESDGSDVGLLADYASYMSKYADVVEDFEAWDDGEMNTAETAYYLDVQTRVSKKLLEVAE
;
A
#
# COMPACT_ATOMS: atom_id res chain seq x y z
N MET A 1 -14.69 1.08 -27.24
CA MET A 1 -15.29 2.43 -27.28
C MET A 1 -15.78 2.77 -25.89
N VAL A 2 -15.89 4.03 -25.50
CA VAL A 2 -16.48 4.45 -24.22
C VAL A 2 -17.68 5.33 -24.51
N LEU A 3 -18.69 5.32 -23.64
CA LEU A 3 -19.83 6.22 -23.76
C LEU A 3 -19.45 7.59 -23.18
N CYS A 4 -19.82 8.66 -23.86
CA CYS A 4 -19.65 10.01 -23.33
C CYS A 4 -20.54 10.17 -22.08
N ARG A 5 -19.93 10.49 -20.93
CA ARG A 5 -20.64 10.64 -19.65
C ARG A 5 -21.73 11.71 -19.62
N ASN A 6 -21.72 12.65 -20.57
CA ASN A 6 -22.68 13.75 -20.62
C ASN A 6 -23.88 13.47 -21.56
N CYS A 7 -23.67 12.75 -22.68
CA CYS A 7 -24.71 12.56 -23.70
C CYS A 7 -24.88 11.11 -24.16
N ASN A 8 -24.17 10.16 -23.54
CA ASN A 8 -24.20 8.73 -23.81
C ASN A 8 -23.93 8.32 -25.26
N THR A 9 -23.32 9.18 -26.08
CA THR A 9 -22.89 8.80 -27.43
C THR A 9 -21.59 7.99 -27.39
N PRO A 10 -21.43 6.98 -28.27
CA PRO A 10 -20.18 6.23 -28.37
C PRO A 10 -19.02 7.11 -28.85
N ILE A 11 -17.94 7.15 -28.09
CA ILE A 11 -16.69 7.85 -28.42
C ILE A 11 -15.49 6.89 -28.36
N THR A 12 -14.38 7.27 -28.99
CA THR A 12 -13.15 6.47 -28.94
C THR A 12 -12.52 6.53 -27.54
N LYS A 13 -11.84 5.45 -27.10
CA LYS A 13 -11.28 5.34 -25.72
C LYS A 13 -10.36 6.52 -25.33
N ASN A 14 -9.75 7.18 -26.31
CA ASN A 14 -8.82 8.29 -26.13
C ASN A 14 -9.38 9.65 -26.59
N ALA A 15 -10.68 9.76 -26.91
CA ALA A 15 -11.29 11.03 -27.26
C ALA A 15 -11.28 11.96 -26.04
N LYS A 16 -10.45 13.01 -26.06
CA LYS A 16 -10.34 14.03 -24.99
C LYS A 16 -11.56 14.97 -24.93
N ILE A 17 -12.28 15.10 -26.04
CA ILE A 17 -13.48 15.94 -26.18
C ILE A 17 -14.51 15.13 -26.96
N CYS A 18 -15.75 15.08 -26.47
CA CYS A 18 -16.84 14.42 -27.15
C CYS A 18 -17.22 15.21 -28.41
N PRO A 19 -17.16 14.61 -29.62
CA PRO A 19 -17.46 15.31 -30.87
C PRO A 19 -18.96 15.65 -31.03
N SER A 20 -19.85 15.02 -30.26
CA SER A 20 -21.30 15.30 -30.33
C SER A 20 -21.77 16.42 -29.40
N CYS A 21 -21.22 16.54 -28.19
CA CYS A 21 -21.68 17.52 -27.20
C CYS A 21 -20.60 18.50 -26.73
N GLY A 22 -19.35 18.36 -27.19
CA GLY A 22 -18.24 19.23 -26.79
C GLY A 22 -17.72 19.01 -25.36
N ALA A 23 -18.31 18.08 -24.59
CA ALA A 23 -17.89 17.80 -23.22
C ALA A 23 -16.47 17.19 -23.18
N LYS A 24 -15.64 17.66 -22.26
CA LYS A 24 -14.29 17.11 -22.02
C LYS A 24 -14.43 15.73 -21.37
N ASN A 25 -13.77 14.74 -21.93
CA ASN A 25 -13.73 13.38 -21.40
C ASN A 25 -12.39 13.21 -20.65
N LYS A 26 -12.37 13.62 -19.38
CA LYS A 26 -11.19 13.52 -18.50
C LYS A 26 -11.11 12.11 -17.89
N LYS A 27 -9.89 11.57 -17.70
CA LYS A 27 -9.68 10.29 -17.00
C LYS A 27 -10.20 10.41 -15.55
N PRO A 28 -10.89 9.38 -15.01
CA PRO A 28 -11.36 9.40 -13.62
C PRO A 28 -10.19 9.57 -12.65
N PHE A 29 -10.30 10.55 -11.77
CA PHE A 29 -9.25 10.98 -10.84
C PHE A 29 -8.92 9.94 -9.75
N PHE A 30 -9.84 9.04 -9.41
CA PHE A 30 -9.57 7.90 -8.52
C PHE A 30 -8.55 6.88 -9.07
N LYS A 31 -8.14 7.04 -10.33
CA LYS A 31 -6.99 6.32 -10.93
C LYS A 31 -5.72 7.15 -10.98
N ARG A 32 -5.72 8.40 -10.49
CA ARG A 32 -4.53 9.24 -10.41
C ARG A 32 -3.86 9.01 -9.06
N TRP A 33 -2.56 8.79 -9.11
CA TRP A 33 -1.77 8.37 -7.95
C TRP A 33 -1.89 9.33 -6.77
N TRP A 34 -1.92 10.65 -6.98
CA TRP A 34 -2.07 11.62 -5.88
C TRP A 34 -3.42 11.51 -5.14
N PHE A 35 -4.51 11.12 -5.81
CA PHE A 35 -5.81 10.89 -5.16
C PHE A 35 -5.85 9.55 -4.40
N VAL A 36 -5.19 8.51 -4.93
CA VAL A 36 -4.98 7.25 -4.19
C VAL A 36 -4.13 7.52 -2.94
N LEU A 37 -3.11 8.37 -3.05
CA LEU A 37 -2.28 8.83 -1.92
C LEU A 37 -3.10 9.63 -0.91
N LEU A 38 -4.02 10.47 -1.38
CA LEU A 38 -4.96 11.22 -0.53
C LEU A 38 -5.93 10.28 0.22
N VAL A 39 -6.49 9.27 -0.45
CA VAL A 39 -7.33 8.24 0.19
C VAL A 39 -6.53 7.38 1.17
N VAL A 40 -5.26 7.05 0.87
CA VAL A 40 -4.34 6.37 1.79
C VAL A 40 -4.02 7.26 2.99
N ILE A 41 -3.84 8.56 2.80
CA ILE A 41 -3.69 9.55 3.90
C ILE A 41 -5.01 9.72 4.67
N LEU A 42 -6.18 9.54 4.05
CA LEU A 42 -7.48 9.58 4.73
C LEU A 42 -7.70 8.32 5.59
N VAL A 43 -7.31 7.14 5.10
CA VAL A 43 -7.42 5.87 5.83
C VAL A 43 -6.33 5.74 6.92
N LEU A 44 -5.11 6.21 6.67
CA LEU A 44 -4.00 6.15 7.62
C LEU A 44 -3.93 7.38 8.54
N GLY A 45 -4.31 8.56 8.06
CA GLY A 45 -4.28 9.83 8.81
C GLY A 45 -5.54 10.09 9.64
N GLY A 46 -6.69 9.49 9.29
CA GLY A 46 -7.94 9.59 10.06
C GLY A 46 -8.03 8.66 11.27
N ILE A 47 -7.12 7.67 11.38
CA ILE A 47 -6.94 6.83 12.59
C ILE A 47 -5.72 7.29 13.40
N GLY A 48 -4.81 8.05 12.80
CA GLY A 48 -3.55 8.49 13.41
C GLY A 48 -3.65 9.64 14.42
N SER A 49 -4.84 10.21 14.64
CA SER A 49 -5.02 11.28 15.62
C SER A 49 -6.34 11.11 16.33
N ILE A 50 -6.35 10.33 17.42
CA ILE A 50 -6.64 10.78 18.78
C ILE A 50 -6.52 9.54 19.70
N ASN A 51 -5.38 9.40 20.37
CA ASN A 51 -5.37 9.03 21.79
C ASN A 51 -4.12 9.63 22.48
N ARG A 52 -4.02 10.96 22.37
CA ARG A 52 -2.89 11.71 22.91
C ARG A 52 -3.11 12.00 24.40
N ASN A 53 -3.17 10.95 25.24
CA ASN A 53 -2.90 11.11 26.69
C ASN A 53 -2.59 9.83 27.50
N LYS A 54 -2.45 8.65 26.89
CA LYS A 54 -1.67 7.57 27.53
C LYS A 54 -0.58 7.12 26.58
N LYS A 55 0.63 7.59 26.87
CA LYS A 55 1.87 7.00 26.34
C LYS A 55 1.91 5.56 26.83
N GLU A 56 1.55 4.61 25.98
CA GLU A 56 1.66 3.20 26.31
C GLU A 56 3.15 2.91 26.52
N LYS A 57 3.46 2.42 27.71
CA LYS A 57 4.78 1.88 28.00
C LYS A 57 4.66 0.39 27.79
N PHE A 58 5.56 -0.19 27.02
CA PHE A 58 5.70 -1.64 26.93
C PHE A 58 6.74 -2.13 27.93
N ASP A 59 6.54 -3.32 28.49
CA ASP A 59 7.57 -4.05 29.21
C ASP A 59 8.36 -4.90 28.21
N TRP A 60 9.64 -4.61 28.06
CA TRP A 60 10.51 -5.36 27.15
C TRP A 60 10.57 -6.86 27.49
N ASN A 61 10.35 -7.25 28.74
CA ASN A 61 10.37 -8.66 29.13
C ASN A 61 9.10 -9.43 28.69
N GLU A 62 8.05 -8.72 28.28
CA GLU A 62 6.80 -9.31 27.76
C GLU A 62 6.75 -9.28 26.21
N VAL A 63 7.81 -8.76 25.58
CA VAL A 63 7.93 -8.71 24.12
C VAL A 63 8.44 -10.06 23.61
N GLU A 64 7.70 -10.67 22.69
CA GLU A 64 8.12 -11.88 21.99
C GLU A 64 9.36 -11.57 21.14
N LEU A 65 10.25 -12.55 21.01
CA LEU A 65 11.52 -12.41 20.28
C LEU A 65 12.49 -11.34 20.83
N CYS A 66 12.23 -10.76 22.01
CA CYS A 66 13.06 -9.70 22.58
C CYS A 66 14.51 -10.13 22.86
N ASP A 67 14.76 -11.41 23.13
CA ASP A 67 16.09 -11.98 23.31
C ASP A 67 16.93 -12.01 22.02
N ARG A 68 16.28 -11.85 20.86
CA ARG A 68 16.93 -11.77 19.53
C ARG A 68 17.29 -10.33 19.14
N LEU A 69 16.86 -9.34 19.92
CA LEU A 69 17.01 -7.93 19.56
C LEU A 69 17.76 -7.16 20.64
N PRO A 70 18.48 -6.09 20.27
CA PRO A 70 18.96 -5.16 21.27
C PRO A 70 17.76 -4.49 21.95
N LYS A 71 17.90 -4.21 23.24
CA LYS A 71 16.84 -3.54 24.00
C LYS A 71 16.79 -2.06 23.61
N PRO A 72 15.65 -1.54 23.10
CA PRO A 72 15.54 -0.13 22.82
C PRO A 72 15.63 0.69 24.11
N LYS A 73 16.19 1.89 23.97
CA LYS A 73 16.44 2.78 25.11
C LYS A 73 15.15 3.40 25.67
N SER A 74 14.23 3.76 24.78
CA SER A 74 12.87 4.17 25.12
C SER A 74 12.01 2.92 25.29
N ASN A 75 11.08 2.98 26.23
CA ASN A 75 10.06 1.96 26.46
C ASN A 75 8.65 2.53 26.24
N VAL A 76 8.55 3.61 25.47
CA VAL A 76 7.29 4.26 25.11
C VAL A 76 7.02 3.95 23.65
N GLY A 77 5.79 3.54 23.35
CA GLY A 77 5.38 3.22 22.00
C GLY A 77 4.31 2.15 21.98
N ARG A 78 4.18 1.44 20.87
CA ARG A 78 3.09 0.49 20.62
C ARG A 78 3.63 -0.78 20.01
N ILE A 79 3.12 -1.92 20.48
CA ILE A 79 3.35 -3.21 19.84
C ILE A 79 2.17 -3.48 18.91
N TRP A 80 2.43 -3.62 17.62
CA TRP A 80 1.43 -3.89 16.58
C TRP A 80 1.21 -5.40 16.41
N SER A 81 2.28 -6.20 16.55
CA SER A 81 2.27 -7.66 16.52
C SER A 81 3.24 -8.19 17.56
N ASN A 82 2.84 -9.20 18.33
CA ASN A 82 3.66 -9.84 19.37
C ASN A 82 3.47 -11.36 19.31
N GLU A 83 3.89 -11.96 18.21
CA GLU A 83 3.74 -13.38 17.92
C GLU A 83 5.11 -14.08 17.97
N PRO A 84 5.17 -15.39 18.28
CA PRO A 84 6.44 -16.12 18.34
C PRO A 84 7.24 -16.14 17.04
N ASP A 85 6.60 -15.88 15.91
CA ASP A 85 7.19 -15.80 14.58
C ASP A 85 7.18 -14.39 13.97
N ARG A 86 6.53 -13.41 14.63
CA ARG A 86 6.41 -12.04 14.12
C ARG A 86 6.25 -10.99 15.23
N LEU A 87 7.26 -10.13 15.33
CA LEU A 87 7.23 -8.92 16.14
C LEU A 87 7.13 -7.68 15.25
N SER A 88 6.26 -6.75 15.60
CA SER A 88 6.25 -5.38 15.05
C SER A 88 6.00 -4.40 16.18
N ILE A 89 6.95 -3.51 16.42
CA ILE A 89 6.92 -2.55 17.53
C ILE A 89 7.37 -1.17 17.05
N GLU A 90 6.57 -0.15 17.37
CA GLU A 90 6.96 1.25 17.29
C GLU A 90 7.55 1.69 18.63
N VAL A 91 8.73 2.27 18.60
CA VAL A 91 9.42 2.84 19.76
C VAL A 91 9.50 4.37 19.62
N GLU A 92 8.55 5.05 20.24
CA GLU A 92 8.49 6.51 20.31
C GLU A 92 9.62 7.12 21.16
N LYS A 93 9.85 8.42 20.97
CA LYS A 93 10.88 9.22 21.68
C LYS A 93 12.28 8.65 21.49
N THR A 94 12.52 8.09 20.33
CA THR A 94 13.82 7.63 19.90
C THR A 94 14.50 8.77 19.18
N SER A 95 15.68 9.19 19.62
CA SER A 95 16.47 10.16 18.87
C SER A 95 17.18 9.48 17.68
N LYS A 96 17.57 10.25 16.67
CA LYS A 96 18.29 9.70 15.51
C LYS A 96 19.59 8.99 15.89
N SER A 97 20.30 9.46 16.93
CA SER A 97 21.52 8.81 17.41
C SER A 97 21.22 7.48 18.11
N GLU A 98 20.08 7.36 18.79
CA GLU A 98 19.64 6.12 19.42
C GLU A 98 19.24 5.08 18.38
N TYR A 99 18.52 5.46 17.33
CA TYR A 99 18.29 4.61 16.15
C TYR A 99 19.62 4.11 15.54
N LYS A 100 20.57 5.01 15.28
CA LYS A 100 21.87 4.62 14.70
C LYS A 100 22.67 3.68 15.59
N ASN A 101 22.53 3.81 16.91
CA ASN A 101 23.15 2.88 17.85
C ASN A 101 22.42 1.54 17.87
N TYR A 102 21.09 1.54 17.83
CA TYR A 102 20.27 0.33 17.75
C TYR A 102 20.66 -0.51 16.54
N VAL A 103 20.76 0.10 15.34
CA VAL A 103 21.22 -0.59 14.13
C VAL A 103 22.61 -1.21 14.29
N LYS A 104 23.56 -0.52 14.93
CA LYS A 104 24.91 -1.07 15.20
C LYS A 104 24.88 -2.23 16.18
N GLU A 105 24.02 -2.16 17.20
CA GLU A 105 23.84 -3.25 18.16
C GLU A 105 23.19 -4.47 17.48
N SER A 106 22.21 -4.26 16.60
CA SER A 106 21.62 -5.31 15.77
C SER A 106 22.67 -5.96 14.85
N GLN A 107 23.51 -5.18 14.19
CA GLN A 107 24.63 -5.70 13.40
C GLN A 107 25.59 -6.54 14.25
N ALA A 108 25.90 -6.09 15.48
CA ALA A 108 26.73 -6.84 16.41
C ALA A 108 26.07 -8.14 16.92
N MET A 109 24.74 -8.23 16.87
CA MET A 109 23.96 -9.44 17.15
C MET A 109 23.88 -10.41 15.96
N GLY A 110 24.42 -10.04 14.79
CA GLY A 110 24.54 -10.94 13.64
C GLY A 110 23.66 -10.58 12.45
N TYR A 111 22.75 -9.60 12.59
CA TYR A 111 21.95 -9.09 11.48
C TYR A 111 22.83 -8.35 10.46
N THR A 112 23.43 -9.10 9.54
CA THR A 112 24.42 -8.61 8.57
C THR A 112 24.31 -9.30 7.21
N ILE A 113 23.55 -10.40 7.13
CA ILE A 113 23.33 -11.15 5.89
C ILE A 113 22.35 -10.38 5.02
N GLU A 114 22.70 -10.23 3.73
CA GLU A 114 21.92 -9.49 2.74
C GLU A 114 21.44 -8.12 3.26
N SER A 115 22.33 -7.41 3.96
CA SER A 115 21.97 -6.12 4.57
C SER A 115 21.74 -5.04 3.52
N GLU A 116 20.67 -4.28 3.69
CA GLU A 116 20.30 -3.13 2.88
C GLU A 116 20.12 -1.91 3.80
N GLU A 117 20.77 -0.80 3.47
CA GLU A 117 20.60 0.47 4.18
C GLU A 117 20.16 1.53 3.16
N SER A 118 18.98 2.11 3.38
CA SER A 118 18.40 3.12 2.50
C SER A 118 17.81 4.25 3.33
N GLY A 119 18.47 5.41 3.28
CA GLY A 119 18.10 6.59 4.06
C GLY A 119 18.05 6.28 5.56
N ASP A 120 16.84 6.28 6.10
CA ASP A 120 16.56 6.07 7.51
C ASP A 120 15.99 4.68 7.81
N SER A 121 16.31 3.71 6.97
CA SER A 121 15.93 2.30 7.11
C SER A 121 17.13 1.36 7.01
N TYR A 122 17.06 0.26 7.74
CA TYR A 122 18.02 -0.83 7.74
C TYR A 122 17.28 -2.17 7.72
N LYS A 123 17.61 -3.04 6.78
CA LYS A 123 17.08 -4.41 6.71
C LYS A 123 18.25 -5.38 6.63
N ALA A 124 18.19 -6.49 7.36
CA ALA A 124 19.18 -7.56 7.28
C ALA A 124 18.65 -8.86 7.87
N PHE A 125 19.36 -9.95 7.61
CA PHE A 125 19.09 -11.26 8.21
C PHE A 125 20.24 -11.70 9.13
N ASP A 126 19.92 -12.53 10.12
CA ASP A 126 20.93 -13.26 10.91
C ASP A 126 21.25 -14.64 10.29
N GLU A 127 22.21 -15.37 10.86
CA GLU A 127 22.61 -16.71 10.38
C GLU A 127 21.51 -17.77 10.52
N GLU A 128 20.54 -17.56 11.42
CA GLU A 128 19.39 -18.44 11.61
C GLU A 128 18.25 -18.12 10.64
N GLY A 129 18.33 -17.00 9.93
CA GLY A 129 17.39 -16.58 8.90
C GLY A 129 16.28 -15.65 9.38
N TYR A 130 16.36 -15.11 10.60
CA TYR A 130 15.43 -14.10 11.08
C TYR A 130 15.66 -12.79 10.31
N GLY A 131 14.57 -12.21 9.79
CA GLY A 131 14.60 -10.95 9.06
C GLY A 131 14.30 -9.76 9.97
N LEU A 132 15.29 -8.89 10.17
CA LEU A 132 15.14 -7.64 10.88
C LEU A 132 14.93 -6.48 9.88
N SER A 133 13.92 -5.66 10.13
CA SER A 133 13.74 -4.35 9.49
C SER A 133 13.62 -3.29 10.59
N VAL A 134 14.42 -2.23 10.48
CA VAL A 134 14.38 -1.09 11.40
C VAL A 134 14.25 0.18 10.58
N SER A 135 13.23 0.99 10.82
CA SER A 135 13.07 2.30 10.19
C SER A 135 12.94 3.41 11.22
N TYR A 136 13.33 4.62 10.84
CA TYR A 136 13.26 5.80 11.68
C TYR A 136 12.50 6.93 10.99
N PHE A 137 11.47 7.44 11.66
CA PHE A 137 10.67 8.55 11.19
C PHE A 137 10.05 9.30 12.37
N ASN A 138 9.99 10.64 12.31
CA ASN A 138 9.31 11.47 13.31
C ASN A 138 9.65 11.20 14.79
N GLU A 139 10.94 10.96 15.11
CA GLU A 139 11.39 10.62 16.48
C GLU A 139 10.81 9.29 17.02
N SER A 140 10.33 8.43 16.11
CA SER A 140 9.96 7.04 16.35
C SER A 140 10.91 6.12 15.57
N MET A 141 11.15 4.94 16.14
CA MET A 141 11.85 3.85 15.50
C MET A 141 10.93 2.64 15.43
N ASP A 142 10.61 2.19 14.23
CA ASP A 142 9.86 0.97 14.00
C ASP A 142 10.85 -0.19 13.90
N ILE A 143 10.55 -1.27 14.60
CA ILE A 143 11.33 -2.52 14.58
C ILE A 143 10.37 -3.64 14.19
N GLU A 144 10.71 -4.33 13.11
CA GLU A 144 10.03 -5.55 12.68
C GLU A 144 11.03 -6.69 12.70
N LEU A 145 10.62 -7.81 13.28
CA LEU A 145 11.39 -9.05 13.28
C LEU A 145 10.49 -10.20 12.87
N GLU A 146 10.87 -10.88 11.80
CA GLU A 146 10.15 -12.04 11.28
C GLU A 146 11.02 -13.29 11.37
N ALA A 147 10.44 -14.39 11.87
CA ALA A 147 11.10 -15.69 11.91
C ALA A 147 11.26 -16.27 10.49
N PRO A 148 12.32 -17.08 10.26
CA PRO A 148 12.48 -17.77 8.99
C PRO A 148 11.28 -18.68 8.71
N THR A 149 10.87 -18.74 7.44
CA THR A 149 9.83 -19.70 7.04
C THR A 149 10.32 -21.12 7.27
N GLU A 150 9.55 -21.91 8.01
CA GLU A 150 9.84 -23.34 8.17
C GLU A 150 9.73 -24.08 6.83
N MET A 151 10.86 -24.65 6.38
CA MET A 151 10.96 -25.41 5.13
C MET A 151 11.43 -26.84 5.40
N GLY A 152 11.10 -27.74 4.47
CA GLY A 152 11.56 -29.12 4.49
C GLY A 152 12.08 -29.54 3.12
N THR A 153 12.08 -30.84 2.86
CA THR A 153 12.34 -31.34 1.50
C THR A 153 11.21 -30.94 0.57
N LEU A 154 11.53 -30.15 -0.45
CA LEU A 154 10.60 -29.73 -1.49
C LEU A 154 10.25 -30.93 -2.38
N ASN A 155 9.01 -31.40 -2.24
CA ASN A 155 8.40 -32.30 -3.22
C ASN A 155 7.67 -31.44 -4.25
N TRP A 156 8.16 -31.44 -5.49
CA TRP A 156 7.56 -30.62 -6.55
C TRP A 156 6.07 -30.97 -6.73
N PRO A 157 5.19 -29.97 -6.84
CA PRO A 157 3.77 -30.22 -7.05
C PRO A 157 3.52 -30.97 -8.36
N LYS A 158 2.46 -31.78 -8.38
CA LYS A 158 2.12 -32.65 -9.52
C LYS A 158 0.96 -32.11 -10.36
N SER A 159 0.44 -30.94 -10.02
CA SER A 159 -0.58 -30.28 -10.83
C SER A 159 -0.06 -29.98 -12.23
N GLU A 160 -0.97 -29.97 -13.20
CA GLU A 160 -0.63 -29.62 -14.58
C GLU A 160 0.00 -28.23 -14.67
N ILE A 161 -0.47 -27.29 -13.84
CA ILE A 161 0.03 -25.91 -13.84
C ILE A 161 1.45 -25.81 -13.28
N ALA A 162 1.78 -26.53 -12.20
CA ALA A 162 3.16 -26.59 -11.72
C ALA A 162 4.09 -27.32 -12.71
N GLY A 163 3.54 -28.22 -13.53
CA GLY A 163 4.25 -28.91 -14.61
C GLY A 163 4.66 -28.01 -15.78
N LEU A 164 4.16 -26.77 -15.85
CA LEU A 164 4.57 -25.78 -16.86
C LEU A 164 5.93 -25.13 -16.53
N LEU A 165 6.41 -25.28 -15.30
CA LEU A 165 7.61 -24.62 -14.82
C LEU A 165 8.81 -25.58 -14.81
N PRO A 166 10.04 -25.06 -15.05
CA PRO A 166 11.26 -25.83 -14.80
C PRO A 166 11.38 -26.20 -13.31
N LEU A 167 12.21 -27.21 -13.02
CA LEU A 167 12.53 -27.54 -11.63
C LEU A 167 13.63 -26.60 -11.12
N PRO A 168 13.45 -25.95 -9.96
CA PRO A 168 14.52 -25.16 -9.37
C PRO A 168 15.69 -26.08 -8.97
N LYS A 169 16.88 -25.49 -8.89
CA LYS A 169 18.11 -26.18 -8.46
C LYS A 169 18.03 -26.67 -7.01
N SER A 170 17.38 -25.91 -6.14
CA SER A 170 17.20 -26.26 -4.74
C SER A 170 16.12 -27.33 -4.55
N THR A 171 16.35 -28.19 -3.57
CA THR A 171 15.38 -29.22 -3.12
C THR A 171 14.84 -28.93 -1.72
N VAL A 172 15.08 -27.73 -1.21
CA VAL A 172 14.58 -27.24 0.08
C VAL A 172 13.44 -26.28 -0.18
N GLY A 173 12.31 -26.45 0.50
CA GLY A 173 11.14 -25.63 0.27
C GLY A 173 9.86 -26.12 0.92
N LYS A 174 8.77 -25.46 0.57
CA LYS A 174 7.42 -25.75 1.06
C LYS A 174 6.40 -25.41 -0.02
N VAL A 175 5.52 -26.35 -0.33
CA VAL A 175 4.34 -26.08 -1.15
C VAL A 175 3.24 -25.56 -0.22
N SER A 176 2.83 -24.30 -0.40
CA SER A 176 1.76 -23.69 0.39
C SER A 176 0.38 -24.06 -0.18
N THR A 177 0.26 -24.00 -1.51
CA THR A 177 -0.97 -24.33 -2.23
C THR A 177 -0.63 -25.04 -3.54
N ASP A 178 -1.36 -26.10 -3.86
CA ASP A 178 -1.33 -26.76 -5.17
C ASP A 178 -2.75 -27.12 -5.59
N THR A 179 -3.26 -26.45 -6.62
CA THR A 179 -4.61 -26.63 -7.15
C THR A 179 -4.57 -26.64 -8.67
N GLU A 180 -5.68 -27.02 -9.30
CA GLU A 180 -5.82 -26.94 -10.76
C GLU A 180 -5.73 -25.52 -11.33
N ASN A 181 -5.99 -24.50 -10.51
CA ASN A 181 -6.05 -23.09 -10.91
C ASN A 181 -4.80 -22.29 -10.51
N GLY A 182 -3.93 -22.88 -9.69
CA GLY A 182 -2.68 -22.25 -9.34
C GLY A 182 -1.90 -22.97 -8.26
N CYS A 183 -0.65 -22.57 -8.16
CA CYS A 183 0.32 -23.12 -7.23
C CYS A 183 1.11 -21.98 -6.55
N TYR A 184 1.46 -22.19 -5.28
CA TYR A 184 2.27 -21.28 -4.46
C TYR A 184 3.35 -22.10 -3.75
N ILE A 185 4.62 -21.80 -4.03
CA ILE A 185 5.78 -22.58 -3.56
C ILE A 185 6.83 -21.63 -2.99
N TYR A 186 7.36 -21.98 -1.83
CA TYR A 186 8.59 -21.42 -1.29
C TYR A 186 9.75 -22.36 -1.63
N VAL A 187 10.85 -21.80 -2.12
CA VAL A 187 12.09 -22.51 -2.44
C VAL A 187 13.23 -21.84 -1.68
N GLY A 188 13.77 -22.55 -0.69
CA GLY A 188 14.90 -22.10 0.11
C GLY A 188 16.23 -22.40 -0.56
N GLU A 189 17.34 -22.01 0.06
CA GLU A 189 18.71 -22.18 -0.48
C GLU A 189 18.89 -21.70 -1.93
N THR A 190 18.10 -20.72 -2.33
CA THR A 190 18.13 -20.12 -3.66
C THR A 190 18.81 -18.78 -3.55
N SER A 191 20.08 -18.67 -3.96
CA SER A 191 20.76 -17.37 -3.99
C SER A 191 20.09 -16.41 -4.98
N ILE A 192 20.37 -15.11 -4.88
CA ILE A 192 19.88 -14.13 -5.86
C ILE A 192 20.30 -14.46 -7.30
N ASP A 193 21.48 -15.07 -7.49
CA ASP A 193 21.95 -15.53 -8.79
C ASP A 193 21.16 -16.76 -9.27
N ASP A 194 20.88 -17.72 -8.38
CA ASP A 194 20.05 -18.89 -8.70
C ASP A 194 18.59 -18.46 -9.00
N PHE A 195 18.06 -17.44 -8.31
CA PHE A 195 16.77 -16.83 -8.61
C PHE A 195 16.75 -16.25 -10.03
N ASN A 196 17.77 -15.45 -10.38
CA ASN A 196 17.87 -14.84 -11.70
C ASN A 196 18.02 -15.88 -12.82
N ALA A 197 18.79 -16.94 -12.58
CA ALA A 197 18.91 -18.07 -13.50
C ALA A 197 17.59 -18.81 -13.67
N TYR A 198 16.85 -19.04 -12.58
CA TYR A 198 15.54 -19.68 -12.64
C TYR A 198 14.50 -18.83 -13.40
N ALA A 199 14.53 -17.50 -13.23
CA ALA A 199 13.69 -16.60 -14.02
C ALA A 199 14.01 -16.70 -15.54
N ASP A 200 15.29 -16.80 -15.91
CA ASP A 200 15.69 -17.02 -17.30
C ASP A 200 15.21 -18.39 -17.82
N GLU A 201 15.28 -19.45 -17.01
CA GLU A 201 14.73 -20.76 -17.35
C GLU A 201 13.21 -20.72 -17.53
N CYS A 202 12.46 -20.01 -16.68
CA CYS A 202 11.02 -19.82 -16.83
C CYS A 202 10.69 -19.09 -18.14
N ALA A 203 11.43 -18.03 -18.47
CA ALA A 203 11.28 -17.30 -19.73
C ALA A 203 11.52 -18.21 -20.93
N ASN A 204 12.58 -19.02 -20.91
CA ASN A 204 12.91 -19.99 -21.96
C ASN A 204 11.87 -21.13 -22.06
N ASN A 205 11.14 -21.41 -20.98
CA ASN A 205 10.01 -22.35 -20.93
C ASN A 205 8.66 -21.71 -21.32
N GLY A 206 8.66 -20.51 -21.89
CA GLY A 206 7.49 -19.90 -22.51
C GLY A 206 6.81 -18.82 -21.68
N PHE A 207 7.25 -18.56 -20.45
CA PHE A 207 6.76 -17.43 -19.65
C PHE A 207 7.49 -16.15 -20.04
N SER A 208 7.32 -15.68 -21.28
CA SER A 208 8.01 -14.49 -21.80
C SER A 208 7.07 -13.41 -22.34
N VAL A 209 5.75 -13.60 -22.21
CA VAL A 209 4.72 -12.66 -22.68
C VAL A 209 4.42 -11.64 -21.58
N ASP A 210 4.25 -10.36 -21.93
CA ASP A 210 3.95 -9.27 -21.00
C ASP A 210 4.84 -9.27 -19.74
N TYR A 211 6.14 -9.50 -19.91
CA TYR A 211 7.03 -9.69 -18.76
C TYR A 211 7.46 -8.37 -18.12
N GLU A 212 7.62 -8.40 -16.80
CA GLU A 212 8.22 -7.36 -15.98
C GLU A 212 9.31 -7.99 -15.12
N ARG A 213 10.47 -7.35 -15.03
CA ARG A 213 11.61 -7.85 -14.27
C ARG A 213 12.26 -6.71 -13.50
N GLY A 214 12.55 -6.99 -12.23
CA GLY A 214 13.46 -6.19 -11.42
C GLY A 214 14.47 -7.10 -10.72
N ASP A 215 15.28 -6.53 -9.84
CA ASP A 215 16.36 -7.26 -9.18
C ASP A 215 15.86 -8.43 -8.32
N LYS A 216 14.68 -8.27 -7.70
CA LYS A 216 14.08 -9.23 -6.77
C LYS A 216 12.74 -9.80 -7.25
N PHE A 217 12.34 -9.58 -8.50
CA PHE A 217 11.08 -10.11 -9.02
C PHE A 217 11.09 -10.38 -10.52
N TYR A 218 10.24 -11.31 -10.95
CA TYR A 218 9.96 -11.61 -12.36
C TYR A 218 8.49 -11.99 -12.52
N ASN A 219 7.74 -11.20 -13.28
CA ASN A 219 6.35 -11.49 -13.63
C ASN A 219 6.25 -11.70 -15.13
N ALA A 220 5.52 -12.72 -15.58
CA ALA A 220 5.31 -12.96 -16.99
C ALA A 220 4.07 -13.83 -17.22
N LYS A 221 3.64 -13.90 -18.48
CA LYS A 221 2.61 -14.83 -18.95
C LYS A 221 3.19 -15.81 -19.95
N ASP A 222 2.53 -16.95 -20.08
CA ASP A 222 2.70 -17.83 -21.24
C ASP A 222 1.70 -17.48 -22.36
N GLU A 223 1.79 -18.19 -23.49
CA GLU A 223 0.89 -18.01 -24.63
C GLU A 223 -0.59 -18.35 -24.30
N ALA A 224 -0.82 -19.18 -23.28
CA ALA A 224 -2.16 -19.55 -22.81
C ALA A 224 -2.75 -18.52 -21.83
N GLY A 225 -1.96 -17.50 -21.44
CA GLY A 225 -2.36 -16.46 -20.50
C GLY A 225 -2.20 -16.86 -19.03
N ASN A 226 -1.55 -17.99 -18.73
CA ASN A 226 -1.20 -18.34 -17.35
C ASN A 226 -0.17 -17.33 -16.83
N LYS A 227 -0.41 -16.82 -15.61
CA LYS A 227 0.40 -15.77 -15.00
C LYS A 227 1.41 -16.42 -14.05
N LEU A 228 2.71 -16.18 -14.27
CA LEU A 228 3.81 -16.52 -13.39
C LEU A 228 4.28 -15.25 -12.65
N SER A 229 4.50 -15.37 -11.36
CA SER A 229 5.14 -14.37 -10.51
C SER A 229 6.21 -15.06 -9.66
N LEU A 230 7.43 -14.59 -9.80
CA LEU A 230 8.59 -14.98 -9.02
C LEU A 230 9.00 -13.78 -8.16
N SER A 231 9.28 -14.00 -6.88
CA SER A 231 9.83 -12.97 -5.99
C SER A 231 10.94 -13.52 -5.11
N TYR A 232 11.95 -12.70 -4.87
CA TYR A 232 13.04 -12.99 -3.95
C TYR A 232 12.79 -12.26 -2.63
N GLN A 233 12.57 -13.02 -1.56
CA GLN A 233 12.20 -12.47 -0.24
C GLN A 233 13.42 -12.02 0.59
N GLY A 234 14.63 -12.37 0.14
CA GLY A 234 15.84 -12.30 0.94
C GLY A 234 16.14 -13.62 1.63
N ASN A 235 17.33 -13.73 2.22
CA ASN A 235 17.80 -14.92 2.94
C ASN A 235 17.75 -16.20 2.08
N ASN A 236 18.13 -16.08 0.81
CA ASN A 236 18.10 -17.18 -0.15
C ASN A 236 16.71 -17.84 -0.34
N VAL A 237 15.62 -17.08 -0.23
CA VAL A 237 14.26 -17.60 -0.44
C VAL A 237 13.64 -17.02 -1.71
N MET A 238 13.33 -17.91 -2.65
CA MET A 238 12.50 -17.62 -3.81
C MET A 238 11.06 -18.08 -3.57
N VAL A 239 10.10 -17.25 -3.93
CA VAL A 239 8.68 -17.59 -3.97
C VAL A 239 8.24 -17.70 -5.42
N ILE A 240 7.58 -18.80 -5.74
CA ILE A 240 7.00 -19.10 -7.05
C ILE A 240 5.48 -19.11 -6.90
N GLN A 241 4.81 -18.32 -7.72
CA GLN A 241 3.37 -18.32 -7.85
C GLN A 241 2.98 -18.42 -9.32
N ILE A 242 2.17 -19.43 -9.64
CA ILE A 242 1.59 -19.58 -10.99
C ILE A 242 0.08 -19.73 -10.88
N ARG A 243 -0.67 -19.05 -11.75
CA ARG A 243 -2.13 -19.11 -11.78
C ARG A 243 -2.66 -19.16 -13.22
N LYS A 244 -3.79 -19.85 -13.40
CA LYS A 244 -4.57 -19.78 -14.64
C LYS A 244 -5.14 -18.37 -14.83
N PRO A 245 -5.41 -17.95 -16.07
CA PRO A 245 -6.20 -16.76 -16.31
C PRO A 245 -7.60 -16.95 -15.70
N ASP A 246 -8.12 -15.94 -15.00
CA ASP A 246 -9.48 -15.98 -14.50
C ASP A 246 -10.45 -16.02 -15.70
N GLU A 247 -11.47 -16.90 -15.67
CA GLU A 247 -12.43 -17.10 -16.76
C GLU A 247 -13.22 -15.82 -17.14
N THR A 248 -13.10 -14.75 -16.35
CA THR A 248 -13.72 -13.44 -16.58
C THR A 248 -12.83 -12.41 -17.29
N GLU A 249 -11.58 -12.72 -17.66
CA GLU A 249 -10.64 -11.76 -18.26
C GLU A 249 -10.40 -11.95 -19.77
N ALA A 250 -11.43 -12.32 -20.53
CA ALA A 250 -11.47 -11.97 -21.95
C ALA A 250 -12.01 -10.54 -22.06
N ASP A 251 -11.13 -9.59 -22.40
CA ASP A 251 -11.42 -8.18 -22.73
C ASP A 251 -11.31 -7.14 -21.59
N ALA A 252 -10.13 -7.03 -20.96
CA ALA A 252 -9.70 -5.83 -20.22
C ALA A 252 -8.30 -5.38 -20.69
N PRO A 253 -8.07 -4.12 -21.11
CA PRO A 253 -6.74 -3.65 -21.46
C PRO A 253 -5.85 -3.54 -20.22
N ALA A 254 -4.60 -3.99 -20.39
CA ALA A 254 -3.49 -3.86 -19.46
C ALA A 254 -3.42 -2.47 -18.81
N THR A 255 -3.32 -2.45 -17.49
CA THR A 255 -2.94 -1.26 -16.73
C THR A 255 -1.44 -1.38 -16.47
N GLU A 256 -0.65 -0.76 -17.33
CA GLU A 256 0.78 -0.51 -17.13
C GLU A 256 0.96 0.21 -15.79
N GLN A 257 1.62 -0.44 -14.82
CA GLN A 257 2.20 0.21 -13.65
C GLN A 257 3.65 0.55 -14.01
N GLU A 258 3.83 1.72 -14.62
CA GLU A 258 5.14 2.31 -14.81
C GLU A 258 5.61 2.91 -13.47
N SER A 259 6.75 2.40 -13.02
CA SER A 259 7.51 2.78 -11.84
C SER A 259 7.89 4.27 -11.80
N GLU A 260 7.81 4.83 -10.59
CA GLU A 260 8.62 5.91 -10.00
C GLU A 260 9.89 6.32 -10.79
N PRO A 261 10.12 7.63 -11.03
CA PRO A 261 11.46 8.15 -11.23
C PRO A 261 12.08 8.52 -9.87
N SER A 262 13.15 7.80 -9.52
CA SER A 262 14.09 8.16 -8.48
C SER A 262 14.66 9.56 -8.67
N SER A 263 14.79 10.23 -7.53
CA SER A 263 15.34 11.56 -7.29
C SER A 263 16.76 11.75 -7.84
N ALA A 264 16.99 12.83 -8.60
CA ALA A 264 18.29 13.42 -8.86
C ALA A 264 18.26 14.88 -8.42
N THR A 265 19.10 15.23 -7.45
CA THR A 265 19.32 16.59 -6.96
C THR A 265 20.07 17.42 -7.99
N GLU A 266 19.57 18.62 -8.30
CA GLU A 266 20.39 19.80 -8.62
C GLU A 266 19.60 21.10 -8.36
N GLN A 267 20.36 22.18 -8.17
CA GLN A 267 20.10 23.36 -7.34
C GLN A 267 19.10 24.40 -7.88
N GLN A 268 18.65 25.24 -6.94
CA GLN A 268 18.05 26.58 -7.09
C GLN A 268 18.30 27.30 -8.42
N THR A 269 17.24 27.79 -9.07
CA THR A 269 17.16 29.20 -9.52
C THR A 269 15.73 29.61 -9.92
N GLU A 270 15.22 30.60 -9.18
CA GLU A 270 14.46 31.78 -9.63
C GLU A 270 13.27 31.65 -10.63
N SER A 271 12.07 31.90 -10.06
CA SER A 271 10.95 32.71 -10.57
C SER A 271 10.63 32.73 -12.08
N ALA A 272 9.44 32.22 -12.41
CA ALA A 272 8.63 32.79 -13.49
C ALA A 272 7.13 32.60 -13.17
N GLU A 273 6.50 33.67 -12.72
CA GLU A 273 5.05 33.82 -12.74
C GLU A 273 4.50 33.55 -14.14
N LYS A 274 3.39 32.78 -14.20
CA LYS A 274 2.36 33.05 -15.21
C LYS A 274 0.98 32.74 -14.65
N SER A 275 0.19 33.80 -14.61
CA SER A 275 -1.19 33.90 -14.17
C SER A 275 -2.21 33.43 -15.22
N SER A 276 -3.31 32.87 -14.73
CA SER A 276 -4.73 33.13 -15.07
C SER A 276 -5.53 31.90 -14.60
N ASP A 277 -6.50 32.00 -13.70
CA ASP A 277 -7.76 32.72 -13.92
C ASP A 277 -8.38 33.20 -12.60
N SER A 278 -9.02 34.36 -12.63
CA SER A 278 -9.61 35.02 -11.47
C SER A 278 -10.92 34.34 -11.05
N ALA A 279 -10.83 33.33 -10.17
CA ALA A 279 -11.94 32.96 -9.29
C ALA A 279 -11.89 33.85 -8.03
N GLU A 280 -13.01 34.46 -7.64
CA GLU A 280 -13.10 35.14 -6.34
C GLU A 280 -12.84 34.12 -5.22
N LEU A 281 -11.76 34.31 -4.48
CA LEU A 281 -11.43 33.47 -3.34
C LEU A 281 -12.35 33.82 -2.17
N ILE A 282 -12.96 32.81 -1.55
CA ILE A 282 -13.73 32.95 -0.31
C ILE A 282 -12.77 32.65 0.84
N ASP A 283 -12.55 33.62 1.72
CA ASP A 283 -11.61 33.50 2.85
C ASP A 283 -10.20 33.03 2.43
N GLY A 284 -9.74 33.43 1.25
CA GLY A 284 -8.45 33.02 0.68
C GLY A 284 -8.43 31.63 0.03
N MET A 285 -9.58 30.95 -0.07
CA MET A 285 -9.73 29.62 -0.65
C MET A 285 -10.52 29.65 -1.95
N ARG A 286 -10.26 28.70 -2.85
CA ARG A 286 -11.11 28.50 -4.03
C ARG A 286 -12.50 28.03 -3.57
N PRO A 287 -13.60 28.59 -4.09
CA PRO A 287 -14.96 28.17 -3.72
C PRO A 287 -15.19 26.66 -3.90
N GLU A 288 -14.65 26.08 -4.98
CA GLU A 288 -14.73 24.64 -5.25
C GLU A 288 -13.97 23.80 -4.22
N PHE A 289 -12.82 24.28 -3.73
CA PHE A 289 -12.09 23.62 -2.64
C PHE A 289 -12.93 23.59 -1.37
N LYS A 290 -13.49 24.75 -0.99
CA LYS A 290 -14.32 24.85 0.21
C LYS A 290 -15.53 23.92 0.11
N LYS A 291 -16.19 23.90 -1.05
CA LYS A 291 -17.34 23.03 -1.32
C LYS A 291 -16.96 21.55 -1.18
N ALA A 292 -15.86 21.11 -1.78
CA ALA A 292 -15.38 19.73 -1.66
C ALA A 292 -15.10 19.32 -0.20
N MET A 293 -14.49 20.20 0.58
CA MET A 293 -14.20 19.96 1.99
C MET A 293 -15.46 19.94 2.86
N ASP A 294 -16.41 20.85 2.61
CA ASP A 294 -17.69 20.90 3.32
C ASP A 294 -18.52 19.63 3.05
N SER A 295 -18.61 19.21 1.77
CA SER A 295 -19.31 17.99 1.37
C SER A 295 -18.67 16.73 1.98
N TYR A 296 -17.33 16.68 2.06
CA TYR A 296 -16.62 15.61 2.76
C TYR A 296 -16.95 15.57 4.26
N GLU A 297 -16.94 16.72 4.92
CA GLU A 297 -17.25 16.80 6.34
C GLU A 297 -18.69 16.34 6.62
N GLU A 298 -19.65 16.79 5.82
CA GLU A 298 -21.06 16.38 5.93
C GLU A 298 -21.24 14.87 5.71
N PHE A 299 -20.57 14.31 4.70
CA PHE A 299 -20.58 12.88 4.44
C PHE A 299 -20.03 12.05 5.61
N MET A 300 -18.92 12.48 6.20
CA MET A 300 -18.33 11.81 7.36
C MET A 300 -19.18 11.99 8.62
N ASN A 301 -19.85 13.13 8.75
CA ASN A 301 -20.81 13.38 9.83
C ASN A 301 -21.99 12.41 9.79
N GLU A 302 -22.51 12.13 8.60
CA GLU A 302 -23.59 11.16 8.40
C GLU A 302 -23.12 9.72 8.54
N TYR A 303 -21.88 9.41 8.16
CA TYR A 303 -21.27 8.11 8.44
C TYR A 303 -21.24 7.84 9.95
N CYS A 304 -20.81 8.83 10.75
CA CYS A 304 -20.80 8.73 12.21
C CYS A 304 -22.22 8.47 12.76
N GLU A 305 -23.22 9.24 12.30
CA GLU A 305 -24.61 9.07 12.73
C GLU A 305 -25.21 7.72 12.29
N PHE A 306 -24.83 7.22 11.12
CA PHE A 306 -25.20 5.89 10.67
C PHE A 306 -24.56 4.81 11.55
N MET A 307 -23.29 4.96 11.90
CA MET A 307 -22.57 4.00 12.74
C MET A 307 -23.12 3.95 14.17
N GLU A 308 -23.52 5.08 14.76
CA GLU A 308 -24.24 5.11 16.04
C GLU A 308 -25.56 4.35 15.95
N LYS A 309 -26.41 4.66 14.96
CA LYS A 309 -27.68 3.95 14.74
C LYS A 309 -27.48 2.45 14.48
N TYR A 310 -26.43 2.08 13.76
CA TYR A 310 -26.10 0.70 13.48
C TYR A 310 -25.68 -0.04 14.75
N ALA A 311 -24.84 0.58 15.60
CA ALA A 311 -24.42 0.01 16.87
C ALA A 311 -25.58 -0.19 17.86
N GLU A 312 -26.59 0.70 17.82
CA GLU A 312 -27.82 0.58 18.61
C GLU A 312 -28.84 -0.42 18.01
N SER A 313 -28.65 -0.84 16.76
CA SER A 313 -29.55 -1.75 16.05
C SER A 313 -29.17 -3.21 16.26
N ASP A 314 -30.16 -4.11 16.27
CA ASP A 314 -29.94 -5.55 16.23
C ASP A 314 -29.68 -6.09 14.80
N GLY A 315 -29.50 -5.19 13.83
CA GLY A 315 -29.24 -5.49 12.42
C GLY A 315 -30.48 -5.87 11.62
N SER A 316 -31.68 -5.76 12.19
CA SER A 316 -32.96 -6.06 11.51
C SER A 316 -33.75 -4.82 11.06
N ASP A 317 -33.26 -3.61 11.34
CA ASP A 317 -33.95 -2.36 11.00
C ASP A 317 -33.90 -2.10 9.49
N VAL A 318 -35.09 -2.18 8.86
CA VAL A 318 -35.29 -1.93 7.42
C VAL A 318 -34.90 -0.49 7.03
N GLY A 319 -34.89 0.45 7.99
CA GLY A 319 -34.41 1.82 7.80
C GLY A 319 -32.93 1.90 7.46
N LEU A 320 -32.09 0.99 7.97
CA LEU A 320 -30.64 1.00 7.73
C LEU A 320 -30.27 0.74 6.26
N LEU A 321 -31.08 -0.03 5.53
CA LEU A 321 -30.87 -0.26 4.09
C LEU A 321 -31.18 1.00 3.27
N ALA A 322 -32.19 1.76 3.67
CA ALA A 322 -32.52 3.03 3.03
C ALA A 322 -31.47 4.11 3.35
N ASP A 323 -31.02 4.17 4.61
CA ASP A 323 -29.95 5.07 5.05
C ASP A 323 -28.62 4.73 4.33
N TYR A 324 -28.29 3.45 4.14
CA TYR A 324 -27.14 3.01 3.35
C TYR A 324 -27.24 3.42 1.87
N ALA A 325 -28.41 3.29 1.25
CA ALA A 325 -28.63 3.72 -0.14
C ALA A 325 -28.51 5.25 -0.29
N SER A 326 -29.02 6.01 0.67
CA SER A 326 -28.85 7.47 0.74
C SER A 326 -27.38 7.86 0.90
N TYR A 327 -26.66 7.17 1.78
CA TYR A 327 -25.23 7.34 1.98
C TYR A 327 -24.42 7.09 0.70
N MET A 328 -24.75 6.04 -0.06
CA MET A 328 -24.13 5.75 -1.36
C MET A 328 -24.40 6.84 -2.42
N SER A 329 -25.57 7.49 -2.39
CA SER A 329 -25.84 8.64 -3.27
C SER A 329 -24.96 9.83 -2.90
N LYS A 330 -24.83 10.13 -1.60
CA LYS A 330 -23.99 11.24 -1.12
C LYS A 330 -22.50 11.00 -1.38
N TYR A 331 -22.05 9.75 -1.34
CA TYR A 331 -20.70 9.41 -1.79
C TYR A 331 -20.46 9.84 -3.24
N ALA A 332 -21.44 9.66 -4.13
CA ALA A 332 -21.32 10.11 -5.52
C ALA A 332 -21.26 11.64 -5.63
N ASP A 333 -22.04 12.37 -4.83
CA ASP A 333 -22.04 13.83 -4.79
C ASP A 333 -20.68 14.38 -4.27
N VAL A 334 -20.12 13.77 -3.23
CA VAL A 334 -18.77 14.11 -2.73
C VAL A 334 -17.73 13.88 -3.83
N VAL A 335 -17.80 12.75 -4.54
CA VAL A 335 -16.89 12.46 -5.65
C VAL A 335 -16.98 13.55 -6.73
N GLU A 336 -18.18 14.02 -7.07
CA GLU A 336 -18.38 15.11 -8.03
C GLU A 336 -17.78 16.44 -7.55
N ASP A 337 -17.95 16.79 -6.27
CA ASP A 337 -17.39 18.01 -5.70
C ASP A 337 -15.85 18.01 -5.67
N PHE A 338 -15.23 16.86 -5.38
CA PHE A 338 -13.76 16.72 -5.50
C PHE A 338 -13.29 16.77 -6.96
N GLU A 339 -14.07 16.25 -7.91
CA GLU A 339 -13.78 16.38 -9.34
C GLU A 339 -13.86 17.84 -9.81
N ALA A 340 -14.77 18.64 -9.24
CA ALA A 340 -14.91 20.06 -9.55
C ALA A 340 -13.73 20.90 -9.05
N TRP A 341 -13.10 20.50 -7.94
CA TRP A 341 -11.93 21.18 -7.37
C TRP A 341 -10.59 20.89 -8.10
N ASP A 342 -10.41 19.74 -8.76
CA ASP A 342 -9.13 19.24 -9.36
C ASP A 342 -8.45 20.21 -10.35
N ASP A 343 -7.77 21.24 -9.84
CA ASP A 343 -6.87 22.14 -10.59
C ASP A 343 -5.81 22.85 -9.70
N GLY A 344 -5.00 22.06 -8.99
CA GLY A 344 -3.66 22.49 -8.53
C GLY A 344 -3.37 22.39 -7.02
N GLU A 345 -2.11 22.60 -6.67
CA GLU A 345 -1.60 22.59 -5.30
C GLU A 345 -2.46 23.47 -4.36
N MET A 346 -2.69 22.99 -3.14
CA MET A 346 -3.43 23.73 -2.13
C MET A 346 -2.65 24.94 -1.67
N ASN A 347 -3.32 26.08 -1.57
CA ASN A 347 -2.70 27.26 -0.99
C ASN A 347 -2.71 27.16 0.55
N THR A 348 -2.08 28.13 1.23
CA THR A 348 -1.96 28.12 2.69
C THR A 348 -3.31 28.12 3.42
N ALA A 349 -4.30 28.87 2.93
CA ALA A 349 -5.63 28.95 3.54
C ALA A 349 -6.41 27.64 3.35
N GLU A 350 -6.33 27.05 2.16
CA GLU A 350 -6.93 25.76 1.84
C GLU A 350 -6.33 24.63 2.68
N THR A 351 -5.00 24.65 2.87
CA THR A 351 -4.29 23.70 3.74
C THR A 351 -4.73 23.81 5.19
N ALA A 352 -4.87 25.03 5.71
CA ALA A 352 -5.36 25.23 7.06
C ALA A 352 -6.81 24.73 7.23
N TYR A 353 -7.68 25.01 6.25
CA TYR A 353 -9.07 24.58 6.29
C TYR A 353 -9.23 23.07 6.17
N TYR A 354 -8.44 22.42 5.32
CA TYR A 354 -8.35 20.96 5.25
C TYR A 354 -8.01 20.35 6.61
N LEU A 355 -6.95 20.85 7.27
CA LEU A 355 -6.52 20.33 8.58
C LEU A 355 -7.61 20.50 9.65
N ASP A 356 -8.38 21.60 9.59
CA ASP A 356 -9.47 21.88 10.51
C ASP A 356 -10.68 20.95 10.29
N VAL A 357 -11.09 20.74 9.03
CA VAL A 357 -12.11 19.76 8.63
C VAL A 357 -11.71 18.35 9.09
N GLN A 358 -10.46 17.95 8.85
CA GLN A 358 -9.96 16.64 9.29
C GLN A 358 -9.98 16.48 10.81
N THR A 359 -9.65 17.54 11.55
CA THR A 359 -9.70 17.52 13.01
C THR A 359 -11.12 17.33 13.52
N ARG A 360 -12.12 17.99 12.90
CA ARG A 360 -13.53 17.85 13.28
C ARG A 360 -14.08 16.46 12.96
N VAL A 361 -13.80 15.95 11.75
CA VAL A 361 -14.19 14.59 11.34
C VAL A 361 -13.59 13.54 12.27
N SER A 362 -12.29 13.63 12.55
CA SER A 362 -11.60 12.68 13.45
C SER A 362 -12.19 12.71 14.86
N LYS A 363 -12.54 13.90 15.36
CA LYS A 363 -13.20 14.03 16.66
C LYS A 363 -14.57 13.36 16.68
N LYS A 364 -15.39 13.54 15.64
CA LYS A 364 -16.72 12.93 15.59
C LYS A 364 -16.64 11.41 15.46
N LEU A 365 -15.71 10.87 14.67
CA LEU A 365 -15.48 9.43 14.56
C LEU A 365 -15.11 8.78 15.90
N LEU A 366 -14.35 9.49 16.74
CA LEU A 366 -14.05 9.01 18.09
C LEU A 366 -15.27 8.96 19.01
N GLU A 367 -16.13 9.98 18.95
CA GLU A 367 -17.34 10.04 19.78
C GLU A 367 -18.28 8.85 19.48
N VAL A 368 -18.22 8.28 18.27
CA VAL A 368 -18.97 7.08 17.86
C VAL A 368 -18.28 5.76 18.22
N ALA A 369 -16.98 5.77 18.47
CA ALA A 369 -16.20 4.57 18.77
C ALA A 369 -16.15 4.21 20.27
N GLU A 370 -16.57 5.13 21.14
CA GLU A 370 -16.80 4.91 22.58
C GLU A 370 -18.20 4.34 22.84
#